data_AF-A0A816FKN2-F1
#
_entry.id   AF-A0A816FKN2-F1
#
_cell.length_a   1.000
_cell.length_b   1.000
_cell.length_c   1.000
_cell.angle_alpha   90.00
_cell.angle_beta   90.00
_cell.angle_gamma   90.00
#
_symmetry.space_group_name_H-M   'P 1'
#
loop_
_entity.id
_entity.type
_entity.pdbx_description
1 polymer ?
#
loop_
_entity_poly.entity_id
_entity_poly.type
_entity_poly.pdbx_seq_one_letter_code
_entity_poly.pdbx_strand_id
1 'polypeptide(L)'
;WLATFLFLPRLDYCILGRALEKMDSGYISYVSFIHMECLHTHPVLVCFCSIVNEQIEQRHQYLRVSKRDAYFYTNHQRINFRWWLAITLSRNMQFIQLRKHYIMPLHLSTVESFLNHTMLRKSHERMDSNVIIRHHTTTCTTLLLDVEEQEERKPSF
;
A
#
# COMPACT_ATOMS: atom_id res chain seq x y z
N TRP A 1 22.10 -31.58 -36.43
CA TRP A 1 23.29 -30.70 -36.42
C TRP A 1 22.97 -29.27 -36.83
N LEU A 2 22.43 -28.99 -38.03
CA LEU A 2 22.10 -27.60 -38.44
C LEU A 2 21.09 -26.88 -37.53
N ALA A 3 20.02 -27.57 -37.09
CA ALA A 3 19.05 -26.99 -36.17
C ALA A 3 19.69 -26.55 -34.84
N THR A 4 20.63 -27.33 -34.31
CA THR A 4 21.34 -26.99 -33.08
C THR A 4 22.12 -25.69 -33.22
N PHE A 5 22.85 -25.48 -34.32
CA PHE A 5 23.59 -24.23 -34.56
C PHE A 5 22.68 -23.01 -34.77
N LEU A 6 21.48 -23.21 -35.32
CA LEU A 6 20.49 -22.15 -35.49
C LEU A 6 19.80 -21.75 -34.19
N PHE A 7 19.55 -22.71 -33.28
CA PHE A 7 18.85 -22.46 -32.01
C PHE A 7 19.81 -22.18 -30.84
N LEU A 8 21.10 -22.51 -30.95
CA LEU A 8 22.10 -22.22 -29.90
C LEU A 8 22.17 -20.74 -29.48
N PRO A 9 22.11 -19.74 -30.39
CA PRO A 9 22.09 -18.34 -29.98
C PRO A 9 20.72 -17.87 -29.44
N ARG A 10 19.67 -18.69 -29.57
CA ARG A 10 18.32 -18.32 -29.18
C ARG A 10 18.03 -18.78 -27.74
N LEU A 11 18.06 -17.83 -26.82
CA LEU A 11 17.80 -18.06 -25.39
C LEU A 11 16.32 -18.38 -25.08
N ASP A 12 15.43 -18.17 -26.05
CA ASP A 12 13.99 -18.43 -25.93
C ASP A 12 13.63 -19.94 -25.88
N TYR A 13 14.60 -20.84 -26.10
CA TYR A 13 14.34 -22.29 -26.20
C TYR A 13 15.42 -23.14 -25.53
N CYS A 14 15.00 -24.10 -24.69
CA CYS A 14 15.92 -25.08 -24.10
C CYS A 14 16.12 -26.29 -25.03
N ILE A 15 17.36 -26.49 -25.49
CA ILE A 15 17.73 -27.59 -26.40
C ILE A 15 17.68 -28.96 -25.70
N LEU A 16 17.86 -29.00 -24.38
CA LEU A 16 17.91 -30.23 -23.57
C LEU A 16 16.51 -30.81 -23.26
N GLY A 17 15.44 -30.11 -23.61
CA GLY A 17 14.06 -30.53 -23.39
C GLY A 17 13.54 -30.26 -21.97
N ARG A 18 12.22 -30.44 -21.78
CA ARG A 18 11.47 -29.97 -20.60
C ARG A 18 11.97 -30.48 -19.25
N ALA A 19 12.52 -31.68 -19.20
CA ALA A 19 13.03 -32.29 -17.97
C ALA A 19 14.37 -31.69 -17.51
N LEU A 20 15.13 -31.11 -18.44
CA LEU A 20 16.49 -30.59 -18.21
C LEU A 20 16.59 -29.07 -18.37
N GLU A 21 15.46 -28.37 -18.49
CA GLU A 21 15.38 -26.90 -18.56
C GLU A 21 16.14 -26.21 -17.41
N LYS A 22 16.15 -26.83 -16.23
CA LYS A 22 16.84 -26.29 -15.04
C LYS A 22 18.36 -26.48 -15.06
N MET A 23 18.90 -27.27 -15.99
CA MET A 23 20.35 -27.45 -16.17
C MET A 23 20.92 -26.50 -17.23
N ASP A 24 20.05 -25.94 -18.08
CA ASP A 24 20.42 -24.98 -19.11
C ASP A 24 20.46 -23.56 -18.52
N SER A 25 21.67 -23.07 -18.25
CA SER A 25 21.88 -21.75 -17.65
C SER A 25 21.44 -20.60 -18.57
N GLY A 26 21.50 -20.77 -19.89
CA GLY A 26 21.06 -19.78 -20.85
C GLY A 26 19.55 -19.59 -20.78
N TYR A 27 18.81 -20.70 -20.83
CA TYR A 27 17.36 -20.69 -20.74
C TYR A 27 16.85 -20.16 -19.38
N ILE A 28 17.46 -20.56 -18.25
CA ILE A 28 17.07 -20.05 -16.92
C ILE A 28 17.29 -18.54 -16.80
N SER A 29 18.41 -18.04 -17.33
CA SER A 29 18.73 -16.61 -17.28
C SER A 29 17.69 -15.79 -18.06
N TYR A 30 17.24 -16.31 -19.21
CA TYR A 30 16.18 -15.70 -20.01
C TYR A 30 14.82 -15.71 -19.30
N VAL A 31 14.41 -16.84 -18.72
CA VAL A 31 13.15 -16.93 -17.94
C VAL A 31 13.17 -15.96 -16.76
N SER A 32 14.30 -15.90 -16.06
CA SER A 32 14.50 -14.97 -14.93
C SER A 32 14.40 -13.52 -15.39
N PHE A 33 15.01 -13.19 -16.53
CA PHE A 33 14.91 -11.87 -17.15
C PHE A 33 13.46 -11.51 -17.47
N ILE A 34 12.68 -12.39 -18.10
CA ILE A 34 11.25 -12.13 -18.37
C ILE A 34 10.47 -11.90 -17.08
N HIS A 35 10.67 -12.74 -16.06
CA HIS A 35 9.98 -12.56 -14.79
C HIS A 35 10.33 -11.21 -14.14
N MET A 36 11.62 -10.82 -14.17
CA MET A 36 12.07 -9.52 -13.69
C MET A 36 11.42 -8.39 -14.48
N GLU A 37 11.44 -8.44 -15.82
CA GLU A 37 10.83 -7.43 -16.68
C GLU A 37 9.32 -7.31 -16.43
N CYS A 38 8.59 -8.44 -16.35
CA CYS A 38 7.17 -8.44 -16.06
C CYS A 38 6.84 -7.87 -14.68
N LEU A 39 7.70 -8.08 -13.68
CA LEU A 39 7.52 -7.52 -12.34
C LEU A 39 7.79 -6.00 -12.31
N HIS A 40 8.84 -5.54 -12.99
CA HIS A 40 9.24 -4.13 -13.00
C HIS A 40 8.39 -3.25 -13.94
N THR A 41 7.94 -3.79 -15.07
CA THR A 41 7.22 -3.04 -16.11
C THR A 41 5.78 -3.50 -16.27
N HIS A 42 5.16 -4.01 -15.20
CA HIS A 42 3.78 -4.49 -15.27
C HIS A 42 2.83 -3.34 -15.66
N PRO A 43 2.14 -3.39 -16.81
CA PRO A 43 1.39 -2.26 -17.33
C PRO A 43 0.24 -1.83 -16.41
N VAL A 44 -0.37 -2.79 -15.71
CA VAL A 44 -1.42 -2.50 -14.72
C VAL A 44 -0.85 -1.71 -13.53
N LEU A 45 0.37 -2.02 -13.07
CA LEU A 45 0.99 -1.30 -11.96
C LEU A 45 1.39 0.11 -12.38
N VAL A 46 1.98 0.26 -13.58
CA VAL A 46 2.35 1.57 -14.12
C VAL A 46 1.12 2.47 -14.27
N CYS A 47 0.05 1.95 -14.86
CA CYS A 47 -1.22 2.68 -15.00
C CYS A 47 -1.84 3.01 -13.64
N PHE A 48 -1.87 2.04 -12.71
CA PHE A 48 -2.38 2.24 -11.36
C PHE A 48 -1.61 3.35 -10.63
N CYS A 49 -0.28 3.32 -10.64
CA CYS A 49 0.56 4.35 -10.04
C CYS A 49 0.30 5.73 -10.67
N SER A 50 0.12 5.81 -11.99
CA SER A 50 -0.22 7.06 -12.66
C SER A 50 -1.57 7.62 -12.19
N ILE A 51 -2.60 6.76 -12.09
CA ILE A 51 -3.93 7.16 -11.60
C ILE A 51 -3.83 7.63 -10.16
N VAL A 52 -3.11 6.89 -9.30
CA VAL A 52 -2.92 7.25 -7.89
C VAL A 52 -2.21 8.60 -7.77
N ASN A 53 -1.15 8.82 -8.54
CA ASN A 53 -0.41 10.08 -8.53
C ASN A 53 -1.31 11.27 -8.95
N GLU A 54 -2.10 11.10 -10.01
CA GLU A 54 -3.06 12.12 -10.43
C GLU A 54 -4.09 12.44 -9.34
N GLN A 55 -4.62 11.42 -8.66
CA GLN A 55 -5.57 11.61 -7.56
C GLN A 55 -4.95 12.31 -6.34
N ILE A 56 -3.67 12.03 -6.05
CA ILE A 56 -2.92 12.71 -4.99
C ILE A 56 -2.74 14.19 -5.34
N GLU A 57 -2.30 14.51 -6.55
CA GLU A 57 -2.13 15.89 -7.02
C GLU A 57 -3.44 16.68 -6.97
N GLN A 58 -4.54 16.09 -7.46
CA GLN A 58 -5.88 16.69 -7.37
C GLN A 58 -6.25 17.00 -5.91
N ARG A 59 -5.99 16.07 -4.99
CA ARG A 59 -6.24 16.28 -3.56
C ARG A 59 -5.40 17.42 -2.98
N HIS A 60 -4.12 17.51 -3.32
CA HIS A 60 -3.26 18.62 -2.88
C HIS A 60 -3.78 19.96 -3.40
N GLN A 61 -4.30 20.00 -4.63
CA GLN A 61 -4.92 21.21 -5.19
C GLN A 61 -6.14 21.65 -4.37
N TYR A 62 -7.06 20.74 -4.01
CA TYR A 62 -8.21 21.08 -3.17
C TYR A 62 -7.79 21.55 -1.77
N LEU A 63 -6.76 20.94 -1.18
CA LEU A 63 -6.23 21.33 0.14
C LEU A 63 -5.61 22.74 0.11
N ARG A 64 -4.94 23.12 -0.98
CA ARG A 64 -4.39 24.47 -1.16
C ARG A 64 -5.48 25.54 -1.29
N VAL A 65 -6.62 25.21 -1.88
CA VAL A 65 -7.73 26.16 -2.06
C VAL A 65 -8.52 26.35 -0.77
N SER A 66 -8.95 25.27 -0.11
CA SER A 66 -9.82 25.34 1.06
C SER A 66 -9.91 24.00 1.78
N LYS A 67 -9.57 23.98 3.08
CA LYS A 67 -9.68 22.77 3.93
C LYS A 67 -11.11 22.24 3.99
N ARG A 68 -12.12 23.12 3.91
CA ARG A 68 -13.54 22.75 3.93
C ARG A 68 -13.93 22.01 2.66
N ASP A 69 -13.51 22.50 1.49
CA ASP A 69 -13.85 21.89 0.21
C ASP A 69 -13.12 20.56 0.01
N ALA A 70 -11.89 20.45 0.50
CA ALA A 70 -11.17 19.18 0.57
C ALA A 70 -11.88 18.13 1.45
N TYR A 71 -12.48 18.54 2.58
CA TYR A 71 -13.27 17.64 3.42
C TYR A 71 -14.50 17.10 2.66
N PHE A 72 -15.26 17.97 1.98
CA PHE A 72 -16.42 17.54 1.19
C PHE A 72 -16.03 16.61 0.04
N TYR A 73 -14.97 16.94 -0.69
CA TYR A 73 -14.42 16.10 -1.76
C TYR A 73 -14.05 14.70 -1.26
N THR A 74 -13.29 14.62 -0.17
CA THR A 74 -12.86 13.32 0.39
C THR A 74 -14.02 12.50 0.94
N ASN A 75 -15.03 13.13 1.55
CA ASN A 75 -16.18 12.43 2.07
C ASN A 75 -17.06 11.85 0.95
N HIS A 76 -17.28 12.61 -0.12
CA HIS A 76 -17.98 12.15 -1.31
C HIS A 76 -17.27 10.95 -1.96
N GLN A 77 -15.95 11.03 -2.12
CA GLN A 77 -15.14 9.92 -2.66
C GLN A 77 -15.24 8.66 -1.79
N ARG A 78 -15.24 8.79 -0.46
CA ARG A 78 -15.42 7.65 0.46
C ARG A 78 -16.79 7.00 0.31
N ILE A 79 -17.85 7.80 0.20
CA ILE A 79 -19.21 7.29 0.01
C ILE A 79 -19.29 6.52 -1.32
N ASN A 80 -18.79 7.10 -2.41
CA ASN A 80 -18.78 6.45 -3.72
C ASN A 80 -17.95 5.16 -3.69
N PHE A 81 -16.76 5.19 -3.09
CA PHE A 81 -15.93 3.99 -2.94
C PHE A 81 -16.66 2.88 -2.19
N ARG A 82 -17.39 3.20 -1.11
CA ARG A 82 -18.19 2.21 -0.38
C ARG A 82 -19.30 1.61 -1.24
N TRP A 83 -19.98 2.42 -2.05
CA TRP A 83 -21.00 1.94 -2.99
C TRP A 83 -20.41 1.07 -4.09
N TRP A 84 -19.33 1.51 -4.74
CA TRP A 84 -18.61 0.71 -5.74
C TRP A 84 -18.12 -0.61 -5.17
N LEU A 85 -17.59 -0.59 -3.94
CA LEU A 85 -17.16 -1.80 -3.25
C LEU A 85 -18.32 -2.75 -2.97
N ALA A 86 -19.48 -2.24 -2.54
CA ALA A 86 -20.67 -3.06 -2.34
C ALA A 86 -21.14 -3.71 -3.64
N ILE A 87 -21.13 -2.97 -4.76
CA ILE A 87 -21.47 -3.47 -6.10
C ILE A 87 -20.47 -4.54 -6.56
N THR A 88 -19.16 -4.30 -6.37
CA THR A 88 -18.13 -5.25 -6.77
C THR A 88 -18.22 -6.54 -5.96
N LEU A 89 -18.48 -6.44 -4.65
CA LEU A 89 -18.60 -7.61 -3.77
C LEU A 89 -19.89 -8.40 -4.01
N SER A 90 -21.01 -7.73 -4.34
CA SER A 90 -22.26 -8.42 -4.66
C SER A 90 -22.16 -9.21 -5.96
N ARG A 91 -21.42 -8.69 -6.94
CA ARG A 91 -21.16 -9.38 -8.22
C ARG A 91 -20.07 -10.45 -8.14
N ASN A 92 -19.15 -10.34 -7.19
CA ASN A 92 -18.01 -11.25 -7.04
C ASN A 92 -17.94 -11.83 -5.62
N MET A 93 -18.82 -12.78 -5.32
CA MET A 93 -18.99 -13.36 -3.98
C MET A 93 -17.70 -14.01 -3.42
N GLN A 94 -16.83 -14.53 -4.30
CA GLN A 94 -15.54 -15.15 -3.92
C GLN A 94 -14.60 -14.17 -3.21
N PHE A 95 -14.65 -12.88 -3.57
CA PHE A 95 -13.81 -11.86 -2.95
C PHE A 95 -14.25 -11.50 -1.54
N ILE A 96 -15.48 -11.84 -1.12
CA ILE A 96 -15.93 -11.61 0.25
C ILE A 96 -15.11 -12.47 1.22
N GLN A 97 -14.84 -13.72 0.87
CA GLN A 97 -14.07 -14.64 1.70
C GLN A 97 -12.59 -14.25 1.75
N LEU A 98 -11.98 -13.99 0.59
CA LEU A 98 -10.60 -13.49 0.53
C LEU A 98 -10.45 -12.19 1.34
N ARG A 99 -11.36 -11.23 1.14
CA ARG A 99 -11.31 -9.96 1.85
C ARG A 99 -11.35 -10.14 3.37
N LYS A 100 -12.20 -11.02 3.88
CA LYS A 100 -12.23 -11.33 5.33
C LYS A 100 -10.88 -11.90 5.80
N HIS A 101 -10.30 -12.81 5.02
CA HIS A 101 -9.01 -13.43 5.34
C HIS A 101 -7.85 -12.42 5.35
N TYR A 102 -7.78 -11.49 4.39
CA TYR A 102 -6.69 -10.50 4.33
C TYR A 102 -6.91 -9.29 5.24
N ILE A 103 -8.16 -8.89 5.52
CA ILE A 103 -8.44 -7.71 6.36
C ILE A 103 -8.45 -8.03 7.87
N MET A 104 -8.92 -9.21 8.29
CA MET A 104 -8.89 -9.61 9.71
C MET A 104 -7.52 -9.46 10.40
N PRO A 105 -6.41 -9.97 9.83
CA PRO A 105 -5.10 -9.85 10.46
C PRO A 105 -4.59 -8.41 10.50
N LEU A 106 -4.91 -7.60 9.48
CA LEU A 106 -4.53 -6.19 9.44
C LEU A 106 -5.26 -5.35 10.50
N HIS A 107 -6.54 -5.66 10.76
CA HIS A 107 -7.31 -5.00 11.81
C HIS A 107 -6.79 -5.39 13.20
N LEU A 108 -6.43 -6.66 13.39
CA LEU A 108 -5.91 -7.14 14.67
C LEU A 108 -4.56 -6.49 15.01
N SER A 109 -3.63 -6.40 14.06
CA SER A 109 -2.34 -5.72 14.27
C SER A 109 -2.49 -4.23 14.53
N THR A 110 -3.47 -3.58 13.88
CA THR A 110 -3.82 -2.18 14.13
C THR A 110 -4.40 -1.99 15.54
N VAL A 111 -5.29 -2.87 15.98
CA VAL A 111 -5.86 -2.81 17.34
C VAL A 111 -4.78 -3.10 18.40
N GLU A 112 -3.89 -4.06 18.15
CA GLU A 112 -2.75 -4.34 19.04
C GLU A 112 -1.79 -3.15 19.12
N SER A 113 -1.48 -2.49 18.01
CA SER A 113 -0.62 -1.30 18.02
C SER A 113 -1.27 -0.13 18.77
N PHE A 114 -2.59 0.08 18.60
CA PHE A 114 -3.35 1.04 19.40
C PHE A 114 -3.35 0.68 20.90
N LEU A 115 -3.58 -0.58 21.24
CA LEU A 115 -3.54 -1.05 22.63
C LEU A 115 -2.15 -0.87 23.24
N ASN A 116 -1.10 -1.22 22.51
CA ASN A 116 0.28 -1.02 22.95
C ASN A 116 0.60 0.46 23.15
N HIS A 117 0.18 1.34 22.24
CA HIS A 117 0.40 2.77 22.36
C HIS A 117 -0.39 3.39 23.53
N THR A 118 -1.62 2.94 23.76
CA THR A 118 -2.42 3.38 24.93
C THR A 118 -1.89 2.82 26.25
N MET A 119 -1.36 1.60 26.26
CA MET A 119 -0.73 0.99 27.43
C MET A 119 0.59 1.67 27.78
N LEU A 120 1.43 2.01 26.79
CA LEU A 120 2.66 2.78 26.98
C LEU A 120 2.37 4.21 27.47
N ARG A 121 1.33 4.86 26.93
CA ARG A 121 0.86 6.14 27.44
C ARG A 121 0.37 6.03 28.88
N LYS A 122 -0.37 4.98 29.22
CA LYS A 122 -0.86 4.73 30.59
C LYS A 122 0.27 4.38 31.57
N SER A 123 1.36 3.73 31.13
CA SER A 123 2.53 3.51 31.98
C SER A 123 3.35 4.78 32.21
N HIS A 124 3.47 5.65 31.20
CA HIS A 124 4.09 6.97 31.33
C HIS A 124 3.26 7.87 32.25
N GLU A 125 1.94 7.93 32.02
CA GLU A 125 1.00 8.66 32.88
C GLU A 125 1.01 8.09 34.30
N ARG A 126 1.21 6.78 34.53
CA ARG A 126 1.32 6.19 35.88
C ARG A 126 2.63 6.57 36.60
N MET A 127 3.69 6.91 35.87
CA MET A 127 4.90 7.52 36.45
C MET A 127 4.66 8.99 36.82
N ASP A 128 3.88 9.71 36.00
CA ASP A 128 3.53 11.12 36.23
C ASP A 128 2.35 11.29 37.20
N SER A 129 1.56 10.24 37.46
CA SER A 129 0.36 10.25 38.31
C SER A 129 0.64 10.40 39.81
N ASN A 130 1.91 10.50 40.22
CA ASN A 130 2.25 11.09 41.52
C ASN A 130 2.04 12.62 41.53
N VAL A 131 1.65 13.22 40.39
CA VAL A 131 1.35 14.63 40.23
C VAL A 131 0.07 14.80 39.39
N ILE A 132 -1.04 15.02 40.12
CA ILE A 132 -2.23 15.77 39.68
C ILE A 132 -3.24 15.05 38.77
N ILE A 133 -4.38 14.74 39.41
CA ILE A 133 -5.68 14.41 38.81
C ILE A 133 -6.19 15.60 37.98
N ARG A 134 -6.63 15.38 36.73
CA ARG A 134 -7.83 16.04 36.16
C ARG A 134 -8.31 15.40 34.85
N HIS A 135 -9.63 15.30 34.77
CA HIS A 135 -10.45 14.84 33.65
C HIS A 135 -10.20 15.63 32.35
N HIS A 136 -10.35 14.95 31.20
CA HIS A 136 -11.34 15.29 30.15
C HIS A 136 -11.20 14.34 28.95
N THR A 137 -12.21 13.50 28.74
CA THR A 137 -12.41 12.71 27.52
C THR A 137 -13.21 13.55 26.52
N THR A 138 -12.56 13.98 25.44
CA THR A 138 -13.27 14.31 24.18
C THR A 138 -12.43 13.84 22.99
N THR A 139 -12.96 12.80 22.34
CA THR A 139 -13.03 12.58 20.89
C THR A 139 -11.90 13.16 20.03
N CYS A 140 -10.98 12.31 19.55
CA CYS A 140 -10.02 12.69 18.51
C CYS A 140 -10.05 11.68 17.35
N THR A 141 -10.72 12.05 16.26
CA THR A 141 -10.73 11.33 14.97
C THR A 141 -9.83 12.03 13.94
N THR A 142 -8.77 12.72 14.39
CA THR A 142 -7.95 13.58 13.51
C THR A 142 -6.44 13.36 13.64
N LEU A 143 -5.97 12.18 14.09
CA LEU A 143 -4.53 11.89 14.16
C LEU A 143 -4.03 11.15 12.91
N LEU A 144 -4.15 11.78 11.75
CA LEU A 144 -3.43 11.33 10.55
C LEU A 144 -3.01 12.50 9.64
N LEU A 145 -2.86 13.71 10.18
CA LEU A 145 -2.38 14.87 9.40
C LEU A 145 -1.29 15.72 10.10
N ASP A 146 -0.81 15.39 11.30
CA ASP A 146 0.17 16.24 12.02
C ASP A 146 1.62 15.74 11.96
N VAL A 147 1.98 14.83 11.04
CA VAL A 147 3.36 14.29 10.96
C VAL A 147 4.28 15.12 10.05
N GLU A 148 3.80 16.15 9.37
CA GLU A 148 4.59 16.84 8.32
C GLU A 148 4.91 18.33 8.59
N GLU A 149 4.72 18.87 9.80
CA GLU A 149 4.93 20.31 10.07
C GLU A 149 5.94 20.62 11.20
N GLN A 150 7.06 19.87 11.27
CA GLN A 150 8.18 20.19 12.17
C GLN A 150 9.56 20.00 11.51
N GLU A 151 9.79 20.62 10.34
CA GLU A 151 11.15 20.74 9.78
C GLU A 151 11.44 22.09 9.11
N GLU A 152 10.95 23.20 9.68
CA GLU A 152 11.44 24.54 9.34
C GLU A 152 11.37 25.50 10.53
N ARG A 153 12.37 25.41 11.43
CA ARG A 153 12.79 26.58 12.21
C ARG A 153 14.17 26.37 12.86
N LYS A 154 15.22 26.94 12.26
CA LYS A 154 16.33 27.48 13.04
C LYS A 154 16.71 28.89 12.56
N PRO A 155 17.11 29.77 13.50
CA PRO A 155 16.92 31.21 13.38
C PRO A 155 18.14 31.95 12.83
N SER A 156 17.85 33.12 12.29
CA SER A 156 18.78 34.23 12.05
C SER A 156 19.43 34.73 13.36
N PHE A 157 20.76 34.77 13.36
CA PHE A 157 21.57 35.90 13.79
C PHE A 157 22.81 35.96 12.91
#